data_AF-A0A2W2F2U6-F1
#
_entry.id   AF-A0A2W2F2U6-F1
#
_cell.length_a   1.000
_cell.length_b   1.000
_cell.length_c   1.000
_cell.angle_alpha   90.00
_cell.angle_beta   90.00
_cell.angle_gamma   90.00
#
_symmetry.space_group_name_H-M   'P 1'
#
loop_
_entity.id
_entity.type
_entity.pdbx_description
1 polymer ?
#
loop_
_entity_poly.entity_id
_entity_poly.type
_entity_poly.pdbx_seq_one_letter_code
_entity_poly.pdbx_strand_id
1 'polypeptide(L)'
;VWVGEQGVRFYSGGRSLNRSSSLVEAQAAKWANRRTRLEVAREMYRMRFPGEDPSALTRHELLGREGRRVKERYRQEAERVGLQWHGRVYVPGDFDAGDPLNQAVTAAAQCMYGVAQTTVTALGCAPGLGFIHSGHELAFVLDIADLYKTDIAIPVAFEVAAHSPQDVGSRTRRAVRDSINKVGLLKRCVNDIKHLLLSDAAGGADALDEDIDRVLLQSDHGIELESGHNYADEVPW
;
A
#
# COMPACT_ATOMS: atom_id res chain seq x y z
N VAL A 1 20.59 6.68 2.86
CA VAL A 1 22.12 6.51 2.74
C VAL A 1 23.49 4.12 1.51
N TRP A 2 24.46 4.06 0.50
CA TRP A 2 25.23 2.92 -0.05
C TRP A 2 25.84 2.01 1.04
N VAL A 3 26.01 0.70 0.81
CA VAL A 3 26.39 -0.30 1.83
C VAL A 3 27.86 -0.45 2.18
N GLY A 4 28.11 -0.74 3.47
CA GLY A 4 29.37 -1.28 3.98
C GLY A 4 29.70 -0.98 5.45
N GLU A 5 30.99 -0.98 5.74
CA GLU A 5 31.54 -1.32 7.05
C GLU A 5 31.41 -0.24 8.16
N GLN A 6 31.47 -0.68 9.42
CA GLN A 6 31.48 0.15 10.64
C GLN A 6 30.32 1.16 10.79
N GLY A 7 29.24 1.03 10.00
CA GLY A 7 28.20 2.07 9.89
C GLY A 7 28.68 3.35 9.18
N VAL A 8 29.93 3.38 8.71
CA VAL A 8 30.55 4.46 7.92
C VAL A 8 29.99 4.47 6.47
N ARG A 9 29.18 3.48 6.16
CA ARG A 9 28.27 3.37 5.01
C ARG A 9 26.89 2.90 5.54
N PHE A 10 25.81 3.22 4.83
CA PHE A 10 24.43 3.02 5.32
C PHE A 10 23.77 1.77 4.72
N TYR A 11 22.45 1.60 4.88
CA TYR A 11 21.70 0.66 4.05
C TYR A 11 20.32 1.22 3.69
N SER A 12 20.06 1.39 2.39
CA SER A 12 18.79 1.85 1.79
C SER A 12 18.39 3.33 1.97
N GLY A 13 17.57 3.81 1.03
CA GLY A 13 16.73 4.99 1.22
C GLY A 13 17.28 6.34 0.76
N GLY A 14 16.40 7.08 0.06
CA GLY A 14 16.36 8.54 0.08
C GLY A 14 15.42 9.04 1.18
N ARG A 15 14.94 10.28 1.07
CA ARG A 15 13.89 10.85 1.94
C ARG A 15 12.51 10.77 1.28
N SER A 16 11.47 10.96 2.09
CA SER A 16 10.11 11.26 1.63
C SER A 16 10.06 12.48 0.70
N LEU A 17 9.09 12.51 -0.22
CA LEU A 17 8.76 13.72 -0.99
C LEU A 17 7.91 14.68 -0.14
N ASN A 18 6.95 14.15 0.62
CA ASN A 18 6.23 14.87 1.66
C ASN A 18 7.19 15.38 2.75
N ARG A 19 6.98 16.62 3.21
CA ARG A 19 7.74 17.29 4.28
C ARG A 19 7.07 17.21 5.65
N SER A 20 5.74 17.10 5.68
CA SER A 20 4.94 17.03 6.90
C SER A 20 4.94 15.61 7.50
N SER A 21 5.00 15.50 8.82
CA SER A 21 4.83 14.25 9.57
C SER A 21 3.38 13.78 9.69
N SER A 22 2.40 14.63 9.35
CA SER A 22 0.96 14.41 9.51
C SER A 22 0.46 13.03 9.05
N LEU A 23 0.91 12.54 7.88
CA LEU A 23 0.50 11.24 7.36
C LEU A 23 1.04 10.05 8.19
N VAL A 24 2.27 10.12 8.72
CA VAL A 24 2.84 9.05 9.54
C VAL A 24 2.32 9.10 10.99
N GLU A 25 2.01 10.29 11.50
CA GLU A 25 1.31 10.47 12.78
C GLU A 25 -0.12 9.94 12.71
N ALA A 26 -0.88 10.30 11.68
CA ALA A 26 -2.23 9.77 11.45
C ALA A 26 -2.22 8.24 11.27
N GLN A 27 -1.23 7.69 10.55
CA GLN A 27 -1.02 6.25 10.45
C GLN A 27 -0.74 5.63 11.82
N ALA A 28 0.19 6.18 12.60
CA ALA A 28 0.54 5.66 13.92
C ALA A 28 -0.67 5.70 14.89
N ALA A 29 -1.41 6.81 14.93
CA ALA A 29 -2.61 6.96 15.75
C ALA A 29 -3.70 5.95 15.36
N LYS A 30 -4.04 5.85 14.06
CA LYS A 30 -5.03 4.87 13.59
C LYS A 30 -4.57 3.43 13.78
N TRP A 31 -3.27 3.15 13.71
CA TRP A 31 -2.69 1.81 13.87
C TRP A 31 -2.59 1.35 15.32
N ALA A 32 -2.22 2.25 16.25
CA ALA A 32 -2.04 1.91 17.66
C ALA A 32 -3.38 1.60 18.35
N ASN A 33 -4.45 2.31 18.00
CA ASN A 33 -5.78 2.06 18.53
C ASN A 33 -6.47 0.88 17.82
N ARG A 34 -6.85 -0.14 18.60
CA ARG A 34 -7.44 -1.40 18.09
C ARG A 34 -8.73 -1.21 17.30
N ARG A 35 -9.53 -0.19 17.60
CA ARG A 35 -10.80 0.12 16.91
C ARG A 35 -10.51 0.70 15.53
N THR A 36 -9.81 1.83 15.47
CA THR A 36 -9.44 2.48 14.20
C THR A 36 -8.64 1.57 13.28
N ARG A 37 -7.76 0.71 13.83
CA ARG A 37 -7.02 -0.26 13.01
C ARG A 37 -7.93 -1.31 12.36
N LEU A 38 -9.10 -1.59 12.93
CA LEU A 38 -10.13 -2.43 12.31
C LEU A 38 -10.98 -1.64 11.31
N GLU A 39 -11.37 -0.39 11.62
CA GLU A 39 -12.14 0.43 10.68
C GLU A 39 -11.37 0.74 9.39
N VAL A 40 -10.06 1.03 9.46
CA VAL A 40 -9.23 1.18 8.26
C VAL A 40 -9.18 -0.12 7.46
N ALA A 41 -9.03 -1.28 8.11
CA ALA A 41 -9.06 -2.57 7.42
C ALA A 41 -10.42 -2.88 6.75
N ARG A 42 -11.53 -2.41 7.34
CA ARG A 42 -12.88 -2.48 6.74
C ARG A 42 -13.00 -1.54 5.55
N GLU A 43 -12.48 -0.33 5.63
CA GLU A 43 -12.50 0.61 4.50
C GLU A 43 -11.64 0.10 3.33
N MET A 44 -10.47 -0.45 3.58
CA MET A 44 -9.66 -1.11 2.55
C MET A 44 -10.40 -2.27 1.86
N TYR A 45 -11.19 -3.04 2.60
CA TYR A 45 -12.08 -4.06 2.02
C TYR A 45 -13.19 -3.43 1.15
N ARG A 46 -13.83 -2.35 1.61
CA ARG A 46 -14.88 -1.61 0.89
C ARG A 46 -14.37 -0.99 -0.41
N MET A 47 -13.16 -0.43 -0.42
CA MET A 47 -12.50 0.13 -1.60
C MET A 47 -12.22 -0.91 -2.69
N ARG A 48 -12.02 -2.17 -2.30
CA ARG A 48 -11.72 -3.30 -3.20
C ARG A 48 -12.96 -4.09 -3.63
N PHE A 49 -14.01 -4.09 -2.81
CA PHE A 49 -15.29 -4.76 -3.09
C PHE A 49 -16.46 -3.77 -2.90
N PRO A 50 -16.57 -2.74 -3.77
CA PRO A 50 -17.61 -1.73 -3.66
C PRO A 50 -19.01 -2.36 -3.73
N GLY A 51 -19.89 -1.97 -2.81
CA GLY A 51 -21.23 -2.54 -2.65
C GLY A 51 -21.33 -3.67 -1.62
N GLU A 52 -20.23 -4.21 -1.10
CA GLU A 52 -20.25 -4.97 0.16
C GLU A 52 -20.15 -4.02 1.37
N ASP A 53 -20.88 -4.32 2.45
CA ASP A 53 -20.67 -3.64 3.74
C ASP A 53 -19.84 -4.49 4.72
N PRO A 54 -18.62 -4.06 5.05
CA PRO A 54 -17.78 -4.70 6.07
C PRO A 54 -18.02 -4.21 7.52
N SER A 55 -18.98 -3.31 7.79
CA SER A 55 -19.19 -2.67 9.10
C SER A 55 -19.24 -3.62 10.31
N ALA A 56 -19.92 -4.77 10.18
CA ALA A 56 -20.04 -5.75 11.25
C ALA A 56 -18.87 -6.74 11.34
N LEU A 57 -17.99 -6.80 10.32
CA LEU A 57 -17.05 -7.91 10.15
C LEU A 57 -15.78 -7.76 10.99
N THR A 58 -15.28 -8.89 11.49
CA THR A 58 -13.95 -9.00 12.10
C THR A 58 -12.85 -9.14 11.03
N ARG A 59 -11.59 -8.83 11.39
CA ARG A 59 -10.43 -8.97 10.47
C ARG A 59 -10.30 -10.39 9.87
N HIS A 60 -10.66 -11.43 10.62
CA HIS A 60 -10.66 -12.81 10.14
C HIS A 60 -11.71 -13.05 9.04
N GLU A 61 -12.91 -12.48 9.19
CA GLU A 61 -13.98 -12.61 8.18
C GLU A 61 -13.69 -11.80 6.91
N LEU A 62 -13.05 -10.63 7.04
CA LEU A 62 -12.56 -9.86 5.88
C LEU A 62 -11.61 -10.71 5.03
N LEU A 63 -10.56 -11.28 5.65
CA LEU A 63 -9.59 -12.17 5.00
C LEU A 63 -10.27 -13.42 4.40
N GLY A 64 -11.20 -14.03 5.13
CA GLY A 64 -11.94 -15.21 4.67
C GLY A 64 -12.86 -14.95 3.48
N ARG A 65 -13.44 -13.74 3.38
CA ARG A 65 -14.22 -13.31 2.20
C ARG A 65 -13.32 -12.93 1.03
N GLU A 66 -12.27 -12.16 1.29
CA GLU A 66 -11.29 -11.73 0.29
C GLU A 66 -10.64 -12.93 -0.40
N GLY A 67 -10.19 -13.94 0.37
CA GLY A 67 -9.61 -15.17 -0.17
C GLY A 67 -10.56 -15.95 -1.10
N ARG A 68 -11.88 -15.81 -0.92
CA ARG A 68 -12.88 -16.33 -1.88
C ARG A 68 -12.99 -15.43 -3.11
N ARG A 69 -13.08 -14.10 -2.94
CA ARG A 69 -13.13 -13.13 -4.06
C ARG A 69 -11.90 -13.20 -4.97
N VAL A 70 -10.72 -13.46 -4.42
CA VAL A 70 -9.47 -13.67 -5.20
C VAL A 70 -9.51 -14.99 -5.99
N LYS A 71 -9.94 -16.09 -5.36
CA LYS A 71 -10.12 -17.38 -6.06
C LYS A 71 -11.18 -17.30 -7.17
N GLU A 72 -12.25 -16.56 -6.91
CA GLU A 72 -13.30 -16.26 -7.88
C GLU A 72 -12.75 -15.48 -9.08
N ARG A 73 -12.02 -14.38 -8.83
CA ARG A 73 -11.42 -13.58 -9.91
C ARG A 73 -10.41 -14.37 -10.74
N TYR A 74 -9.59 -15.23 -10.12
CA TYR A 74 -8.71 -16.12 -10.89
C TYR A 74 -9.48 -17.03 -11.86
N ARG A 75 -10.63 -17.58 -11.47
CA ARG A 75 -11.43 -18.45 -12.36
C ARG A 75 -12.05 -17.65 -13.51
N GLN A 76 -12.61 -16.48 -13.21
CA GLN A 76 -13.19 -15.58 -14.21
C GLN A 76 -12.17 -15.10 -15.24
N GLU A 77 -10.96 -14.75 -14.80
CA GLU A 77 -9.87 -14.38 -15.71
C GLU A 77 -9.35 -15.59 -16.51
N ALA A 78 -9.32 -16.80 -15.93
CA ALA A 78 -8.99 -18.05 -16.64
C ALA A 78 -9.97 -18.33 -17.77
N GLU A 79 -11.27 -18.30 -17.45
CA GLU A 79 -12.38 -18.47 -18.40
C GLU A 79 -12.35 -17.41 -19.51
N ARG A 80 -12.11 -16.13 -19.15
CA ARG A 80 -12.01 -15.02 -20.12
C ARG A 80 -10.93 -15.24 -21.19
N VAL A 81 -9.78 -15.81 -20.81
CA VAL A 81 -8.62 -15.99 -21.73
C VAL A 81 -8.46 -17.42 -22.24
N GLY A 82 -9.39 -18.33 -21.91
CA GLY A 82 -9.37 -19.72 -22.36
C GLY A 82 -8.26 -20.59 -21.74
N LEU A 83 -7.69 -20.19 -20.59
CA LEU A 83 -6.66 -20.96 -19.87
C LEU A 83 -7.27 -21.80 -18.75
N GLN A 84 -6.60 -22.91 -18.41
CA GLN A 84 -6.89 -23.67 -17.19
C GLN A 84 -6.13 -23.09 -16.00
N TRP A 85 -6.78 -22.99 -14.84
CA TRP A 85 -6.17 -22.53 -13.60
C TRP A 85 -6.27 -23.59 -12.50
N HIS A 86 -5.15 -24.21 -12.17
CA HIS A 86 -5.07 -25.26 -11.14
C HIS A 86 -4.83 -24.72 -9.73
N GLY A 87 -4.76 -23.40 -9.57
CA GLY A 87 -4.49 -22.72 -8.31
C GLY A 87 -3.15 -21.99 -8.27
N ARG A 88 -2.95 -21.23 -7.20
CA ARG A 88 -1.75 -20.42 -7.00
C ARG A 88 -0.60 -21.28 -6.48
N VAL A 89 0.45 -21.46 -7.29
CA VAL A 89 1.71 -22.09 -6.91
C VAL A 89 2.81 -21.01 -6.89
N TYR A 90 3.61 -20.98 -5.82
CA TYR A 90 4.73 -20.05 -5.65
C TYR A 90 5.75 -20.67 -4.70
N VAL A 91 7.01 -20.73 -5.13
CA VAL A 91 8.14 -21.20 -4.32
C VAL A 91 9.01 -19.99 -3.96
N PRO A 92 9.17 -19.64 -2.68
CA PRO A 92 10.04 -18.53 -2.29
C PRO A 92 11.49 -18.78 -2.74
N GLY A 93 12.05 -17.85 -3.52
CA GLY A 93 13.41 -17.95 -4.06
C GLY A 93 13.53 -18.66 -5.43
N ASP A 94 12.48 -19.34 -5.89
CA ASP A 94 12.45 -19.99 -7.21
C ASP A 94 11.28 -19.46 -8.04
N PHE A 95 11.60 -18.66 -9.06
CA PHE A 95 10.62 -18.10 -9.99
C PHE A 95 10.18 -19.12 -11.05
N ASP A 96 11.10 -19.99 -11.47
CA ASP A 96 10.93 -20.85 -12.65
C ASP A 96 10.21 -22.17 -12.33
N ALA A 97 10.14 -22.57 -11.05
CA ALA A 97 9.29 -23.66 -10.55
C ALA A 97 7.77 -23.45 -10.74
N GLY A 98 7.33 -22.22 -11.07
CA GLY A 98 5.94 -21.96 -11.46
C GLY A 98 5.68 -22.22 -12.94
N ASP A 99 4.47 -22.68 -13.28
CA ASP A 99 4.00 -22.65 -14.68
C ASP A 99 3.94 -21.20 -15.22
N PRO A 100 3.89 -20.98 -16.55
CA PRO A 100 3.94 -19.62 -17.12
C PRO A 100 2.85 -18.66 -16.63
N LEU A 101 1.67 -19.16 -16.26
CA LEU A 101 0.58 -18.35 -15.72
C LEU A 101 0.84 -17.99 -14.25
N ASN A 102 1.34 -18.94 -13.45
CA ASN A 102 1.84 -18.66 -12.10
C ASN A 102 3.06 -17.73 -12.10
N GLN A 103 3.96 -17.81 -13.08
CA GLN A 103 5.07 -16.86 -13.29
C GLN A 103 4.54 -15.45 -13.61
N ALA A 104 3.55 -15.34 -14.50
CA ALA A 104 2.89 -14.06 -14.81
C ALA A 104 2.28 -13.43 -13.55
N VAL A 105 1.51 -14.21 -12.78
CA VAL A 105 0.89 -13.74 -11.52
C VAL A 105 1.95 -13.32 -10.49
N THR A 106 3.09 -14.04 -10.39
CA THR A 106 4.23 -13.61 -9.56
C THR A 106 4.77 -12.25 -10.02
N ALA A 107 5.05 -12.10 -11.31
CA ALA A 107 5.62 -10.87 -11.87
C ALA A 107 4.69 -9.66 -11.71
N ALA A 108 3.38 -9.84 -11.92
CA ALA A 108 2.38 -8.79 -11.75
C ALA A 108 2.21 -8.37 -10.29
N ALA A 109 2.20 -9.33 -9.35
CA ALA A 109 2.14 -9.02 -7.91
C ALA A 109 3.36 -8.23 -7.43
N GLN A 110 4.57 -8.59 -7.89
CA GLN A 110 5.80 -7.85 -7.58
C GLN A 110 5.77 -6.41 -8.12
N CYS A 111 5.16 -6.17 -9.29
CA CYS A 111 4.93 -4.80 -9.77
C CYS A 111 3.97 -4.01 -8.87
N MET A 112 2.92 -4.61 -8.31
CA MET A 112 2.03 -3.93 -7.35
C MET A 112 2.76 -3.57 -6.06
N TYR A 113 3.61 -4.47 -5.53
CA TYR A 113 4.43 -4.18 -4.36
C TYR A 113 5.40 -3.00 -4.62
N GLY A 114 6.04 -2.95 -5.79
CA GLY A 114 6.90 -1.84 -6.18
C GLY A 114 6.17 -0.49 -6.26
N VAL A 115 4.95 -0.46 -6.81
CA VAL A 115 4.11 0.76 -6.86
C VAL A 115 3.67 1.18 -5.46
N ALA A 116 3.19 0.24 -4.64
CA ALA A 116 2.76 0.51 -3.27
C ALA A 116 3.93 1.02 -2.41
N GLN A 117 5.10 0.38 -2.47
CA GLN A 117 6.30 0.80 -1.74
C GLN A 117 6.76 2.18 -2.17
N THR A 118 6.80 2.44 -3.48
CA THR A 118 7.13 3.77 -4.03
C THR A 118 6.20 4.84 -3.46
N THR A 119 4.89 4.57 -3.40
CA THR A 119 3.90 5.55 -2.92
C THR A 119 3.97 5.74 -1.40
N VAL A 120 4.02 4.65 -0.63
CA VAL A 120 4.12 4.67 0.84
C VAL A 120 5.38 5.42 1.30
N THR A 121 6.53 5.14 0.69
CA THR A 121 7.79 5.84 1.00
C THR A 121 7.79 7.29 0.51
N ALA A 122 7.20 7.61 -0.64
CA ALA A 122 7.12 8.98 -1.14
C ALA A 122 6.24 9.90 -0.26
N LEU A 123 5.23 9.34 0.42
CA LEU A 123 4.37 10.05 1.38
C LEU A 123 4.92 10.09 2.81
N GLY A 124 6.06 9.44 3.08
CA GLY A 124 6.66 9.36 4.43
C GLY A 124 5.96 8.40 5.40
N CYS A 125 4.99 7.62 4.92
CA CYS A 125 4.27 6.62 5.72
C CYS A 125 5.20 5.47 6.14
N ALA A 126 4.99 4.92 7.34
CA ALA A 126 5.77 3.81 7.89
C ALA A 126 5.39 2.47 7.24
N PRO A 127 6.31 1.79 6.49
CA PRO A 127 5.96 0.58 5.73
C PRO A 127 5.52 -0.61 6.60
N GLY A 128 5.96 -0.68 7.87
CA GLY A 128 5.64 -1.79 8.78
C GLY A 128 4.29 -1.66 9.51
N LEU A 129 3.66 -0.48 9.49
CA LEU A 129 2.43 -0.22 10.26
C LEU A 129 1.17 -0.58 9.44
N GLY A 130 1.03 -1.88 9.14
CA GLY A 130 -0.12 -2.44 8.40
C GLY A 130 -1.41 -2.60 9.23
N PHE A 131 -2.54 -2.44 8.57
CA PHE A 131 -3.90 -2.54 9.09
C PHE A 131 -4.52 -3.93 8.89
N ILE A 132 -4.15 -4.61 7.79
CA ILE A 132 -4.53 -6.00 7.49
C ILE A 132 -3.36 -6.94 7.81
N HIS A 133 -2.20 -6.71 7.18
CA HIS A 133 -0.96 -7.44 7.46
C HIS A 133 -0.25 -6.94 8.74
N SER A 134 0.60 -7.79 9.31
CA SER A 134 1.39 -7.48 10.52
C SER A 134 2.61 -8.39 10.64
N GLY A 135 3.66 -7.93 11.33
CA GLY A 135 4.86 -8.74 11.60
C GLY A 135 5.88 -8.80 10.45
N HIS A 136 5.69 -7.98 9.41
CA HIS A 136 6.59 -7.84 8.27
C HIS A 136 6.92 -6.36 8.06
N GLU A 137 8.16 -6.04 7.70
CA GLU A 137 8.63 -4.64 7.54
C GLU A 137 7.88 -3.87 6.44
N LEU A 138 7.29 -4.60 5.48
CA LEU A 138 6.48 -4.05 4.38
C LEU A 138 4.96 -4.28 4.57
N ALA A 139 4.45 -4.48 5.79
CA ALA A 139 3.04 -4.82 6.02
C ALA A 139 2.03 -3.84 5.38
N PHE A 140 2.23 -2.52 5.50
CA PHE A 140 1.35 -1.52 4.88
C PHE A 140 1.51 -1.45 3.35
N VAL A 141 2.70 -1.79 2.84
CA VAL A 141 2.94 -1.92 1.39
C VAL A 141 2.17 -3.10 0.80
N LEU A 142 2.07 -4.22 1.53
CA LEU A 142 1.23 -5.35 1.15
C LEU A 142 -0.25 -4.95 1.16
N ASP A 143 -0.72 -4.30 2.23
CA ASP A 143 -2.10 -3.80 2.33
C ASP A 143 -2.50 -2.91 1.14
N ILE A 144 -1.66 -1.92 0.80
CA ILE A 144 -1.92 -0.98 -0.30
C ILE A 144 -1.81 -1.66 -1.67
N ALA A 145 -0.87 -2.59 -1.88
CA ALA A 145 -0.77 -3.33 -3.14
C ALA A 145 -2.02 -4.20 -3.41
N ASP A 146 -2.61 -4.75 -2.36
CA ASP A 146 -3.71 -5.70 -2.44
C ASP A 146 -5.03 -5.05 -2.87
N LEU A 147 -5.19 -3.73 -2.67
CA LEU A 147 -6.29 -2.93 -3.23
C LEU A 147 -6.43 -3.08 -4.76
N TYR A 148 -5.31 -3.25 -5.47
CA TYR A 148 -5.26 -3.17 -6.94
C TYR A 148 -4.96 -4.50 -7.64
N LYS A 149 -4.57 -5.54 -6.88
CA LYS A 149 -4.21 -6.86 -7.44
C LYS A 149 -5.33 -7.47 -8.29
N THR A 150 -6.58 -7.40 -7.82
CA THR A 150 -7.73 -8.01 -8.50
C THR A 150 -8.08 -7.30 -9.81
N ASP A 151 -7.86 -6.00 -9.90
CA ASP A 151 -8.37 -5.18 -11.03
C ASP A 151 -7.32 -4.89 -12.09
N ILE A 152 -6.03 -4.92 -11.72
CA ILE A 152 -4.90 -4.61 -12.62
C ILE A 152 -3.96 -5.80 -12.77
N ALA A 153 -3.49 -6.38 -11.66
CA ALA A 153 -2.40 -7.35 -11.72
C ALA A 153 -2.84 -8.73 -12.27
N ILE A 154 -3.94 -9.28 -11.76
CA ILE A 154 -4.45 -10.59 -12.20
C ILE A 154 -4.92 -10.55 -13.67
N PRO A 155 -5.73 -9.58 -14.14
CA PRO A 155 -6.22 -9.58 -15.52
C PRO A 155 -5.09 -9.47 -16.55
N VAL A 156 -4.08 -8.63 -16.28
CA VAL A 156 -2.91 -8.46 -17.16
C VAL A 156 -2.01 -9.71 -17.13
N ALA A 157 -1.83 -10.36 -15.98
CA ALA A 157 -1.06 -11.61 -15.90
C ALA A 157 -1.68 -12.73 -16.75
N PHE A 158 -3.01 -12.89 -16.68
CA PHE A 158 -3.75 -13.90 -17.44
C PHE A 158 -3.70 -13.62 -18.95
N GLU A 159 -3.90 -12.35 -19.34
CA GLU A 159 -3.78 -11.93 -20.73
C GLU A 159 -2.38 -12.16 -21.32
N VAL A 160 -1.32 -11.80 -20.58
CA VAL A 160 0.06 -11.98 -21.04
C VAL A 160 0.45 -13.46 -21.14
N ALA A 161 -0.03 -14.31 -20.22
CA ALA A 161 0.20 -15.75 -20.28
C ALA A 161 -0.52 -16.42 -21.47
N ALA A 162 -1.75 -16.00 -21.79
CA ALA A 162 -2.53 -16.57 -22.90
C ALA A 162 -1.89 -16.33 -24.29
N HIS A 163 -1.13 -15.25 -24.45
CA HIS A 163 -0.46 -14.94 -25.72
C HIS A 163 0.77 -15.84 -26.01
N SER A 164 1.50 -16.28 -24.98
CA SER A 164 2.72 -17.10 -25.12
C SER A 164 3.26 -17.49 -23.73
N PRO A 165 3.99 -18.61 -23.59
CA PRO A 165 4.78 -18.91 -22.38
C PRO A 165 6.16 -18.22 -22.35
N GLN A 166 6.71 -17.79 -23.50
CA GLN A 166 8.09 -17.28 -23.58
C GLN A 166 8.24 -15.90 -22.92
N ASP A 167 9.32 -15.67 -22.18
CA ASP A 167 9.62 -14.40 -21.47
C ASP A 167 8.46 -13.85 -20.62
N VAL A 168 7.57 -14.71 -20.11
CA VAL A 168 6.28 -14.30 -19.57
C VAL A 168 6.40 -13.30 -18.41
N GLY A 169 7.36 -13.50 -17.50
CA GLY A 169 7.65 -12.53 -16.43
C GLY A 169 8.09 -11.15 -16.96
N SER A 170 8.95 -11.12 -17.97
CA SER A 170 9.43 -9.88 -18.61
C SER A 170 8.35 -9.17 -19.43
N ARG A 171 7.49 -9.91 -20.14
CA ARG A 171 6.32 -9.33 -20.83
C ARG A 171 5.29 -8.82 -19.82
N THR A 172 5.05 -9.54 -18.72
CA THR A 172 4.08 -9.14 -17.69
C THR A 172 4.50 -7.84 -17.01
N ARG A 173 5.77 -7.69 -16.63
CA ARG A 173 6.29 -6.42 -16.06
C ARG A 173 6.05 -5.22 -17.00
N ARG A 174 6.19 -5.39 -18.32
CA ARG A 174 5.92 -4.33 -19.31
C ARG A 174 4.42 -4.02 -19.42
N ALA A 175 3.58 -5.04 -19.63
CA ALA A 175 2.13 -4.85 -19.74
C ALA A 175 1.51 -4.25 -18.46
N VAL A 176 1.99 -4.65 -17.29
CA VAL A 176 1.55 -4.08 -16.01
C VAL A 176 2.00 -2.62 -15.87
N ARG A 177 3.25 -2.27 -16.21
CA ARG A 177 3.71 -0.85 -16.29
C ARG A 177 2.81 0.00 -17.19
N ASP A 178 2.45 -0.53 -18.36
CA ASP A 178 1.67 0.20 -19.36
C ASP A 178 0.21 0.39 -18.91
N SER A 179 -0.36 -0.61 -18.24
CA SER A 179 -1.67 -0.53 -17.57
C SER A 179 -1.66 0.47 -16.40
N ILE A 180 -0.67 0.39 -15.50
CA ILE A 180 -0.44 1.34 -14.39
C ILE A 180 -0.43 2.79 -14.88
N ASN A 181 0.29 3.06 -15.97
CA ASN A 181 0.38 4.39 -16.56
C ASN A 181 -0.97 4.83 -17.15
N LYS A 182 -1.61 3.97 -17.96
CA LYS A 182 -2.91 4.24 -18.60
C LYS A 182 -4.03 4.58 -17.61
N VAL A 183 -4.04 3.97 -16.42
CA VAL A 183 -5.05 4.24 -15.38
C VAL A 183 -4.59 5.26 -14.32
N GLY A 184 -3.39 5.83 -14.46
CA GLY A 184 -2.86 6.83 -13.54
C GLY A 184 -2.63 6.31 -12.12
N LEU A 185 -2.33 5.01 -11.94
CA LEU A 185 -2.42 4.32 -10.66
C LEU A 185 -1.64 4.99 -9.51
N LEU A 186 -0.46 5.56 -9.77
CA LEU A 186 0.32 6.26 -8.73
C LEU A 186 -0.46 7.42 -8.08
N LYS A 187 -1.22 8.20 -8.87
CA LYS A 187 -2.07 9.27 -8.33
C LYS A 187 -3.24 8.70 -7.52
N ARG A 188 -3.83 7.58 -7.97
CA ARG A 188 -4.83 6.85 -7.20
C ARG A 188 -4.26 6.36 -5.87
N CYS A 189 -3.09 5.71 -5.85
CA CYS A 189 -2.44 5.27 -4.62
C CYS A 189 -2.22 6.41 -3.62
N VAL A 190 -1.83 7.60 -4.07
CA VAL A 190 -1.69 8.77 -3.19
C VAL A 190 -3.03 9.17 -2.58
N ASN A 191 -4.07 9.32 -3.40
CA ASN A 191 -5.41 9.68 -2.92
C ASN A 191 -5.99 8.62 -1.97
N ASP A 192 -5.85 7.35 -2.33
CA ASP A 192 -6.39 6.20 -1.59
C ASP A 192 -5.67 6.05 -0.22
N ILE A 193 -4.36 6.32 -0.14
CA ILE A 193 -3.63 6.40 1.15
C ILE A 193 -4.13 7.59 1.99
N LYS A 194 -4.22 8.80 1.40
CA LYS A 194 -4.71 10.00 2.11
C LYS A 194 -6.12 9.80 2.66
N HIS A 195 -7.01 9.21 1.88
CA HIS A 195 -8.38 8.85 2.31
C HIS A 195 -8.35 7.91 3.52
N LEU A 196 -7.58 6.83 3.48
CA LEU A 196 -7.49 5.88 4.61
C LEU A 196 -6.93 6.51 5.89
N LEU A 197 -5.99 7.46 5.77
CA LEU A 197 -5.26 8.03 6.91
C LEU A 197 -5.88 9.32 7.47
N LEU A 198 -6.39 10.23 6.63
CA LEU A 198 -6.83 11.58 7.06
C LEU A 198 -8.35 11.72 7.23
N SER A 199 -9.15 10.75 6.77
CA SER A 199 -10.63 10.77 6.80
C SER A 199 -11.31 11.06 8.15
N ASP A 200 -10.63 10.78 9.27
CA ASP A 200 -11.17 10.98 10.63
C ASP A 200 -10.62 12.26 11.30
N ALA A 201 -9.82 13.07 10.60
CA ALA A 201 -9.26 14.30 11.14
C ALA A 201 -10.37 15.35 11.32
N ALA A 202 -10.73 15.64 12.57
CA ALA A 202 -11.75 16.63 12.94
C ALA A 202 -11.22 18.08 12.81
N GLY A 203 -10.76 18.43 11.61
CA GLY A 203 -10.25 19.74 11.20
C GLY A 203 -10.34 19.84 9.68
N GLY A 204 -11.29 20.62 9.17
CA GLY A 204 -11.65 20.60 7.75
C GLY A 204 -10.68 21.36 6.85
N ALA A 205 -10.55 20.90 5.61
CA ALA A 205 -9.99 21.57 4.42
C ALA A 205 -8.48 21.99 4.43
N ASP A 206 -7.94 22.52 5.52
CA ASP A 206 -6.60 23.15 5.52
C ASP A 206 -5.43 22.15 5.58
N ALA A 207 -5.70 20.86 5.81
CA ALA A 207 -4.71 19.78 5.76
C ALA A 207 -4.10 19.52 4.36
N LEU A 208 -4.49 20.29 3.33
CA LEU A 208 -3.99 20.20 1.96
C LEU A 208 -2.75 21.07 1.68
N ASP A 209 -2.33 21.92 2.63
CA ASP A 209 -1.16 22.79 2.54
C ASP A 209 0.17 22.03 2.84
N GLU A 210 0.28 20.83 2.26
CA GLU A 210 1.26 19.77 2.63
C GLU A 210 2.72 20.05 2.25
N ASP A 211 2.99 21.07 1.43
CA ASP A 211 4.36 21.45 1.00
C ASP A 211 4.96 22.59 1.86
N ILE A 212 4.22 23.10 2.87
CA ILE A 212 4.82 23.97 3.90
C ILE A 212 5.63 23.13 4.89
N ASP A 213 6.90 23.51 5.04
CA ASP A 213 7.88 22.99 5.99
C ASP A 213 7.55 23.48 7.42
N ARG A 214 6.47 22.97 8.02
CA ARG A 214 6.02 23.35 9.38
C ARG A 214 6.76 22.51 10.43
N VAL A 215 7.55 23.17 11.27
CA VAL A 215 8.20 22.57 12.45
C VAL A 215 7.64 23.24 13.70
N LEU A 216 7.05 22.45 14.59
CA LEU A 216 6.37 22.91 15.79
C LEU A 216 6.95 22.23 17.04
N LEU A 217 6.79 22.87 18.20
CA LEU A 217 7.13 22.34 19.51
C LEU A 217 5.85 21.92 20.23
N GLN A 218 5.73 20.64 20.61
CA GLN A 218 4.57 20.11 21.31
C GLN A 218 4.71 20.30 22.84
N SER A 219 3.69 20.87 23.48
CA SER A 219 3.61 20.97 24.94
C SER A 219 2.80 19.83 25.56
N ASP A 220 3.02 19.57 26.85
CA ASP A 220 2.27 18.60 27.67
C ASP A 220 0.77 18.95 27.83
N HIS A 221 0.32 20.09 27.31
CA HIS A 221 -1.08 20.53 27.33
C HIS A 221 -1.73 20.53 25.93
N GLY A 222 -1.05 19.95 24.93
CA GLY A 222 -1.55 19.88 23.56
C GLY A 222 -1.52 21.21 22.81
N ILE A 223 -0.70 22.16 23.29
CA ILE A 223 -0.41 23.40 22.58
C ILE A 223 0.78 23.14 21.66
N GLU A 224 0.67 23.55 20.41
CA GLU A 224 1.79 23.56 19.46
C GLU A 224 2.32 25.00 19.35
N LEU A 225 3.64 25.16 19.55
CA LEU A 225 4.33 26.44 19.46
C LEU A 225 5.22 26.48 18.20
N GLU A 226 5.45 27.66 17.63
CA GLU A 226 6.26 27.81 16.43
C GLU A 226 7.76 27.61 16.72
N SER A 227 8.44 26.81 15.89
CA SER A 227 9.89 26.63 16.00
C SER A 227 10.65 27.88 15.57
N GLY A 228 11.82 28.12 16.19
CA GLY A 228 12.67 29.28 15.92
C GLY A 228 12.41 30.50 16.83
N HIS A 229 11.34 30.47 17.63
CA HIS A 229 11.04 31.51 18.63
C HIS A 229 11.62 31.15 20.01
N ASN A 230 11.96 32.18 20.80
CA ASN A 230 12.45 32.02 22.17
C ASN A 230 11.37 32.41 23.18
N TYR A 231 10.73 31.41 23.79
CA TYR A 231 9.63 31.58 24.74
C TYR A 231 10.09 31.83 26.19
N ALA A 232 11.36 32.16 26.44
CA ALA A 232 11.89 32.35 27.80
C ALA A 232 11.20 33.49 28.58
N ASP A 233 10.78 34.56 27.89
CA ASP A 233 10.07 35.71 28.49
C ASP A 233 8.54 35.66 28.26
N GLU A 234 8.06 34.73 27.43
CA GLU A 234 6.64 34.54 27.07
C GLU A 234 6.14 33.19 27.60
N VAL A 235 5.74 33.15 28.88
CA VAL A 235 5.31 31.93 29.58
C VAL A 235 3.88 31.49 29.19
N PRO A 236 3.67 30.32 28.55
CA PRO A 236 2.36 29.86 28.09
C PRO A 236 2.10 28.39 28.51
N TRP A 237 1.97 28.15 29.82
CA TRP A 237 1.58 26.85 30.39
C TRP A 237 0.26 26.98 31.18
#